data_AF-A0A2C6MFQ6-F1
#
_entry.id   AF-A0A2C6MFQ6-F1
#
_cell.length_a   1.000
_cell.length_b   1.000
_cell.length_c   1.000
_cell.angle_alpha   90.00
_cell.angle_beta   90.00
_cell.angle_gamma   90.00
#
_symmetry.space_group_name_H-M   'P 1'
#
loop_
_entity.id
_entity.type
_entity.pdbx_description
1 polymer ?
#
loop_
_entity_poly.entity_id
_entity_poly.type
_entity_poly.pdbx_seq_one_letter_code
_entity_poly.pdbx_strand_id
1 'polypeptide(L)'
;MAQEPMFDVIQEYGGAAYSPDFGAWADLNYEENGKEFARTTMVLVNPAWTEPLEKAGGEYFPPNWAYDPEADMYLLLVKWQNGVRLPIAFRKEEAGKLLFDNYVKIPFDIMIANKKISGNIEEDESLRMHVLWDVKFSKSPQAAWPE
;
A
#
# COMPACT_ATOMS: atom_id res chain seq x y z
N MET A 1 -15.97 16.72 -11.79
CA MET A 1 -15.60 17.70 -10.75
C MET A 1 -15.16 16.93 -9.51
N ALA A 2 -13.86 16.88 -9.22
CA ALA A 2 -13.21 16.52 -7.93
C ALA A 2 -11.67 16.33 -8.10
N GLN A 3 -10.99 17.10 -8.96
CA GLN A 3 -9.52 16.97 -9.16
C GLN A 3 -8.70 17.86 -8.22
N GLU A 4 -9.22 19.02 -7.82
CA GLU A 4 -8.58 19.95 -6.88
C GLU A 4 -8.19 19.32 -5.53
N PRO A 5 -9.05 18.56 -4.81
CA PRO A 5 -8.66 18.01 -3.51
C PRO A 5 -7.55 16.95 -3.61
N MET A 6 -7.33 16.37 -4.80
CA MET A 6 -6.33 15.32 -5.00
C MET A 6 -4.93 15.91 -5.22
N PHE A 7 -4.84 17.04 -5.93
CA PHE A 7 -3.58 17.77 -6.11
C PHE A 7 -3.10 18.43 -4.82
N ASP A 8 -4.01 18.98 -4.00
CA ASP A 8 -3.66 19.52 -2.69
C ASP A 8 -3.02 18.46 -1.78
N VAL A 9 -3.56 17.23 -1.80
CA VAL A 9 -3.00 16.08 -1.06
C VAL A 9 -1.64 15.66 -1.61
N ILE A 10 -1.41 15.69 -2.92
CA ILE A 10 -0.09 15.36 -3.49
C ILE A 10 0.94 16.42 -3.06
N GLN A 11 0.62 17.72 -3.20
CA GLN A 11 1.52 18.80 -2.82
C GLN A 11 1.82 18.85 -1.31
N GLU A 12 0.83 18.55 -0.47
CA GLU A 12 0.99 18.55 0.98
C GLU A 12 1.86 17.37 1.47
N TYR A 13 1.86 16.23 0.77
CA TYR A 13 2.41 14.98 1.31
C TYR A 13 3.46 14.26 0.45
N GLY A 14 3.74 14.71 -0.78
CA GLY A 14 4.76 14.09 -1.64
C GLY A 14 6.15 14.00 -0.99
N GLY A 15 6.48 14.95 -0.10
CA GLY A 15 7.73 14.95 0.67
C GLY A 15 7.77 14.00 1.89
N ALA A 16 6.62 13.44 2.31
CA ALA A 16 6.50 12.53 3.46
C ALA A 16 6.03 11.12 3.07
N ALA A 17 5.92 10.84 1.76
CA ALA A 17 5.45 9.56 1.28
C ALA A 17 6.47 8.44 1.56
N TYR A 18 5.98 7.31 2.05
CA TYR A 18 6.78 6.11 2.23
C TYR A 18 7.01 5.43 0.87
N SER A 19 8.26 5.29 0.43
CA SER A 19 8.60 4.47 -0.73
C SER A 19 9.09 3.11 -0.24
N PRO A 20 8.44 1.99 -0.60
CA PRO A 20 8.91 0.67 -0.24
C PRO A 20 10.19 0.34 -1.02
N ASP A 21 11.22 -0.15 -0.33
CA ASP A 21 12.46 -0.60 -0.96
C ASP A 21 12.27 -1.94 -1.69
N PHE A 22 11.30 -2.74 -1.25
CA PHE A 22 10.96 -4.05 -1.80
C PHE A 22 9.46 -4.29 -1.70
N GLY A 23 8.82 -4.56 -2.84
CA GLY A 23 7.46 -5.10 -2.95
C GLY A 23 7.51 -6.50 -3.57
N ALA A 24 6.83 -7.47 -2.97
CA ALA A 24 6.71 -8.82 -3.52
C ALA A 24 5.29 -9.36 -3.34
N TRP A 25 4.83 -10.15 -4.31
CA TRP A 25 3.60 -10.93 -4.16
C TRP A 25 3.87 -12.18 -3.33
N ALA A 26 2.97 -12.46 -2.40
CA ALA A 26 2.96 -13.68 -1.62
C ALA A 26 1.51 -14.14 -1.42
N ASP A 27 1.27 -15.44 -1.48
CA ASP A 27 0.02 -16.02 -1.00
C ASP A 27 0.20 -16.30 0.49
N LEU A 28 -0.49 -15.52 1.32
CA LEU A 28 -0.40 -15.60 2.77
C LEU A 28 -1.64 -16.29 3.33
N ASN A 29 -1.43 -17.15 4.33
CA ASN A 29 -2.50 -17.76 5.10
C ASN A 29 -2.82 -16.85 6.28
N TYR A 30 -4.08 -16.48 6.38
CA TYR A 30 -4.64 -15.66 7.45
C TYR A 30 -5.57 -16.51 8.31
N GLU A 31 -5.62 -16.23 9.61
CA GLU A 31 -6.60 -16.80 10.51
C GLU A 31 -7.52 -15.70 11.03
N GLU A 32 -8.82 -15.86 10.83
CA GLU A 32 -9.84 -14.98 11.40
C GLU A 32 -10.94 -15.84 12.03
N ASN A 33 -11.24 -15.60 13.31
CA ASN A 33 -12.25 -16.36 14.06
C ASN A 33 -12.06 -17.90 13.99
N GLY A 34 -10.82 -18.37 14.01
CA GLY A 34 -10.48 -19.80 13.95
C GLY A 34 -10.66 -20.46 12.58
N LYS A 35 -10.80 -19.67 11.51
CA LYS A 35 -10.82 -20.16 10.13
C LYS A 35 -9.61 -19.64 9.39
N GLU A 36 -8.87 -20.57 8.80
CA GLU A 36 -7.75 -20.27 7.92
C GLU A 36 -8.24 -20.00 6.48
N PHE A 37 -7.69 -18.97 5.84
CA PHE A 37 -7.93 -18.65 4.45
C PHE A 37 -6.68 -18.06 3.81
N ALA A 38 -6.42 -18.42 2.55
CA ALA A 38 -5.29 -17.90 1.78
C ALA A 38 -5.71 -16.67 0.97
N ARG A 39 -4.88 -15.62 0.96
CA ARG A 39 -5.10 -14.43 0.13
C ARG A 39 -3.80 -13.96 -0.52
N THR A 40 -3.92 -13.58 -1.78
CA THR A 40 -2.83 -12.94 -2.52
C THR A 40 -2.58 -11.55 -1.97
N THR A 41 -1.34 -11.35 -1.51
CA THR A 41 -0.93 -10.18 -0.75
C THR A 41 0.33 -9.58 -1.33
N MET A 42 0.33 -8.27 -1.56
CA MET A 42 1.54 -7.51 -1.81
C MET A 42 2.21 -7.16 -0.48
N VAL A 43 3.40 -7.69 -0.26
CA VAL A 43 4.20 -7.43 0.94
C VAL A 43 5.17 -6.28 0.66
N LEU A 44 5.04 -5.19 1.40
CA LEU A 44 5.89 -4.00 1.40
C LEU A 44 6.72 -3.98 2.68
N VAL A 45 8.04 -3.92 2.55
CA VAL A 45 8.94 -3.95 3.72
C VAL A 45 9.46 -2.55 4.05
N ASN A 46 9.20 -2.08 5.27
CA ASN A 46 9.70 -0.81 5.82
C ASN A 46 10.51 -1.02 7.12
N PRO A 47 11.83 -1.20 7.05
CA PRO A 47 12.66 -1.45 8.25
C PRO A 47 12.68 -0.29 9.27
N ALA A 48 12.44 0.95 8.84
CA ALA A 48 12.53 2.12 9.71
C ALA A 48 11.30 2.31 10.61
N TRP A 49 10.17 1.67 10.27
CA TRP A 49 8.90 1.64 10.99
C TRP A 49 8.58 2.94 11.78
N THR A 50 8.07 3.94 11.06
CA THR A 50 7.97 5.33 11.51
C THR A 50 6.81 5.57 12.50
N GLU A 51 6.83 6.72 13.20
CA GLU A 51 5.77 7.10 14.16
C GLU A 51 4.34 7.09 13.55
N PRO A 52 4.10 7.54 12.29
CA PRO A 52 2.79 7.37 11.66
C PRO A 52 2.36 5.90 11.52
N LEU A 53 3.29 4.99 11.20
CA LEU A 53 3.00 3.55 11.13
C LEU A 53 2.75 2.94 12.52
N GLU A 54 3.40 3.44 13.56
CA GLU A 54 3.10 3.06 14.95
C GLU A 54 1.69 3.44 15.38
N LYS A 55 1.22 4.61 14.94
CA LYS A 55 -0.11 5.12 15.27
C LYS A 55 -1.19 4.61 14.32
N ALA A 56 -0.83 4.11 13.14
CA ALA A 56 -1.78 3.46 12.25
C ALA A 56 -2.38 2.25 12.98
N GLY A 57 -3.70 2.13 12.98
CA GLY A 57 -4.38 1.09 13.73
C GLY A 57 -5.90 1.26 13.69
N GLY A 58 -6.62 0.14 13.71
CA GLY A 58 -8.07 0.11 13.57
C GLY A 58 -8.53 0.38 12.14
N GLU A 59 -9.76 0.89 12.01
CA GLU A 59 -10.42 1.09 10.72
C GLU A 59 -9.81 2.24 9.90
N TYR A 60 -9.80 2.06 8.58
CA TYR A 60 -9.35 3.07 7.61
C TYR A 60 -10.40 3.28 6.51
N PHE A 61 -10.39 4.47 5.92
CA PHE A 61 -11.20 4.79 4.75
C PHE A 61 -10.67 4.05 3.52
N PRO A 62 -11.54 3.66 2.56
CA PRO A 62 -11.11 2.98 1.34
C PRO A 62 -9.88 3.66 0.71
N PRO A 63 -8.76 2.93 0.51
CA PRO A 63 -7.56 3.49 -0.07
C PRO A 63 -7.83 4.01 -1.47
N ASN A 64 -7.18 5.11 -1.84
CA ASN A 64 -7.30 5.70 -3.17
C ASN A 64 -5.94 5.86 -3.83
N TRP A 65 -5.89 5.68 -5.15
CA TRP A 65 -4.67 5.88 -5.93
C TRP A 65 -4.64 7.28 -6.52
N ALA A 66 -3.50 7.94 -6.40
CA ALA A 66 -3.21 9.22 -7.02
C ALA A 66 -1.94 9.09 -7.87
N TYR A 67 -1.82 9.91 -8.90
CA TYR A 67 -0.61 9.99 -9.72
C TYR A 67 -0.07 11.41 -9.64
N ASP A 68 1.20 11.52 -9.26
CA ASP A 68 1.96 12.76 -9.28
C ASP A 68 2.74 12.85 -10.60
N PRO A 69 2.32 13.73 -11.54
CA PRO A 69 2.99 13.87 -12.83
C PRO A 69 4.35 14.58 -12.74
N GLU A 70 4.60 15.38 -11.71
CA GLU A 70 5.86 16.11 -11.57
C GLU A 70 6.99 15.18 -11.12
N ALA A 71 6.66 14.26 -10.20
CA ALA A 71 7.60 13.26 -9.72
C ALA A 71 7.55 11.93 -10.49
N ASP A 72 6.60 11.75 -11.42
CA ASP A 72 6.31 10.50 -12.13
C ASP A 72 6.11 9.32 -11.16
N MET A 73 5.32 9.55 -10.09
CA MET A 73 5.07 8.60 -9.01
C MET A 73 3.59 8.28 -8.85
N TYR A 74 3.27 7.03 -8.52
CA TYR A 74 1.96 6.64 -8.01
C TYR A 74 1.94 6.67 -6.49
N LEU A 75 0.89 7.22 -5.91
CA LEU A 75 0.67 7.25 -4.48
C LEU A 75 -0.56 6.44 -4.13
N LEU A 76 -0.43 5.45 -3.26
CA LEU A 76 -1.56 4.89 -2.53
C LEU A 76 -1.80 5.73 -1.29
N LEU A 77 -2.94 6.41 -1.25
CA LEU A 77 -3.35 7.28 -0.18
C LEU A 77 -4.23 6.51 0.80
N VAL A 78 -3.71 6.31 2.02
CA VAL A 78 -4.44 5.62 3.09
C VAL A 78 -4.71 6.60 4.22
N LYS A 79 -5.93 6.57 4.76
CA LYS A 79 -6.34 7.39 5.89
C LYS A 79 -7.05 6.52 6.93
N TRP A 80 -6.51 6.45 8.13
CA TRP A 80 -7.14 5.81 9.28
C TRP A 80 -8.17 6.74 9.92
N GLN A 81 -9.17 6.16 10.59
CA GLN A 81 -10.21 6.93 11.31
C GLN A 81 -9.64 7.76 12.45
N ASN A 82 -8.53 7.33 13.04
CA ASN A 82 -7.80 8.07 14.07
C ASN A 82 -7.06 9.31 13.53
N GLY A 83 -7.18 9.60 12.24
CA GLY A 83 -6.60 10.79 11.59
C GLY A 83 -5.22 10.57 10.98
N VAL A 84 -4.57 9.42 11.23
CA VAL A 84 -3.29 9.07 10.59
C VAL A 84 -3.50 8.97 9.07
N ARG A 85 -2.59 9.58 8.32
CA ARG A 85 -2.54 9.53 6.86
C ARG A 85 -1.18 8.98 6.46
N LEU A 86 -1.17 7.99 5.58
CA LEU A 86 0.04 7.40 5.04
C LEU A 86 -0.05 7.36 3.51
N PRO A 87 0.69 8.23 2.82
CA PRO A 87 0.94 8.06 1.39
C PRO A 87 2.03 7.00 1.22
N ILE A 88 1.77 6.01 0.36
CA ILE A 88 2.75 5.02 -0.07
C ILE A 88 3.10 5.32 -1.53
N ALA A 89 4.33 5.75 -1.78
CA ALA A 89 4.82 6.09 -3.10
C ALA A 89 5.40 4.87 -3.82
N PHE A 90 5.06 4.73 -5.08
CA PHE A 90 5.60 3.76 -6.00
C PHE A 90 6.17 4.53 -7.19
N ARG A 91 7.46 4.34 -7.48
CA ARG A 91 8.08 4.97 -8.65
C ARG A 91 7.52 4.39 -9.93
N LYS A 92 7.66 5.12 -11.03
CA LYS A 92 7.16 4.70 -12.34
C LYS A 92 7.49 3.28 -12.73
N GLU A 93 8.75 2.90 -12.60
CA GLU A 93 9.24 1.59 -13.04
C GLU A 93 8.64 0.46 -12.19
N GLU A 94 8.32 0.74 -10.93
CA GLU A 94 7.73 -0.20 -9.97
C GLU A 94 6.21 -0.27 -10.14
N ALA A 95 5.53 0.88 -10.16
CA ALA A 95 4.10 0.98 -10.36
C ALA A 95 3.67 0.54 -11.76
N GLY A 96 4.51 0.79 -12.78
CA GLY A 96 4.27 0.32 -14.14
C GLY A 96 4.27 -1.20 -14.21
N LYS A 97 5.19 -1.87 -13.50
CA LYS A 97 5.16 -3.35 -13.41
C LYS A 97 3.92 -3.84 -12.69
N LEU A 98 3.50 -3.18 -11.60
CA LEU A 98 2.27 -3.52 -10.90
C LEU A 98 1.05 -3.42 -11.82
N LEU A 99 0.95 -2.37 -12.63
CA LEU A 99 -0.16 -2.14 -13.57
C LEU A 99 -0.37 -3.29 -14.58
N PHE A 100 0.70 -3.96 -14.98
CA PHE A 100 0.64 -5.09 -15.91
C PHE A 100 0.56 -6.45 -15.23
N ASP A 101 0.64 -6.49 -13.91
CA ASP A 101 0.48 -7.73 -13.16
C ASP A 101 -0.97 -8.20 -13.20
N ASN A 102 -1.19 -9.50 -13.37
CA ASN A 102 -2.56 -10.03 -13.34
C ASN A 102 -3.17 -9.98 -11.94
N TYR A 103 -2.34 -9.99 -10.89
CA TYR A 103 -2.83 -9.94 -9.51
C TYR A 103 -3.53 -8.63 -9.16
N VAL A 104 -3.15 -7.50 -9.78
CA VAL A 104 -3.81 -6.21 -9.51
C VAL A 104 -5.17 -6.05 -10.20
N LYS A 105 -5.55 -6.97 -11.09
CA LYS A 105 -6.82 -6.91 -11.83
C LYS A 105 -8.03 -7.31 -10.98
N ILE A 106 -7.78 -7.93 -9.83
CA ILE A 106 -8.77 -8.28 -8.82
C ILE A 106 -8.40 -7.58 -7.51
N PRO A 107 -9.31 -7.47 -6.52
CA PRO A 107 -8.95 -7.00 -5.19
C PRO A 107 -7.82 -7.86 -4.60
N PHE A 108 -6.85 -7.22 -3.97
CA PHE A 108 -5.71 -7.88 -3.31
C PHE A 108 -5.41 -7.17 -2.00
N ASP A 109 -4.63 -7.82 -1.13
CA ASP A 109 -4.24 -7.20 0.14
C ASP A 109 -2.85 -6.57 0.04
N ILE A 110 -2.60 -5.57 0.87
CA ILE A 110 -1.27 -4.98 1.03
C ILE A 110 -0.86 -5.14 2.47
N MET A 111 0.22 -5.88 2.71
CA MET A 111 0.86 -5.98 4.01
C MET A 111 2.07 -5.08 4.05
N ILE A 112 2.09 -4.13 4.98
CA ILE A 112 3.25 -3.30 5.29
C ILE A 112 3.90 -3.94 6.52
N ALA A 113 5.17 -4.34 6.44
CA ALA A 113 5.87 -5.02 7.53
C ALA A 113 7.25 -4.42 7.79
N ASN A 114 7.72 -4.42 9.04
CA ASN A 114 9.08 -3.95 9.37
C ASN A 114 10.17 -4.95 8.98
N LYS A 115 9.80 -6.18 8.63
CA LYS A 115 10.72 -7.25 8.24
C LYS A 115 10.23 -7.96 7.00
N LYS A 116 11.15 -8.65 6.33
CA LYS A 116 10.80 -9.57 5.24
C LYS A 116 10.00 -10.72 5.80
N ILE A 117 8.89 -11.03 5.14
CA ILE A 117 7.98 -12.09 5.50
C ILE A 117 7.98 -13.11 4.37
N SER A 118 8.23 -14.38 4.68
CA SER A 118 8.12 -15.49 3.72
C SER A 118 7.83 -16.78 4.46
N GLY A 119 6.88 -17.58 3.97
CA GLY A 119 6.55 -18.89 4.55
C GLY A 119 5.83 -18.79 5.90
N ASN A 120 5.99 -19.82 6.74
CA ASN A 120 5.46 -19.83 8.11
C ASN A 120 6.28 -18.87 8.97
N ILE A 121 5.64 -17.79 9.42
CA ILE A 121 6.23 -16.84 10.35
C ILE A 121 6.03 -17.43 11.75
N GLU A 122 7.11 -17.83 12.41
CA GLU A 122 7.07 -18.12 13.85
C GLU A 122 6.68 -16.85 14.63
N GLU A 123 6.15 -16.99 15.86
CA GLU A 123 5.83 -15.84 16.70
C GLU A 123 7.08 -14.97 16.94
N ASP A 124 7.16 -13.85 16.24
CA ASP A 124 8.21 -12.83 16.39
C ASP A 124 7.61 -11.60 17.06
N GLU A 125 7.92 -11.40 18.34
CA GLU A 125 7.43 -10.27 19.14
C GLU A 125 7.89 -8.89 18.61
N SER A 126 8.91 -8.87 17.75
CA SER A 126 9.41 -7.64 17.13
C SER A 126 8.88 -7.41 15.72
N LEU A 127 8.09 -8.34 15.18
CA LEU A 127 7.38 -8.15 13.93
C LEU A 127 6.26 -7.13 14.12
N ARG A 128 6.30 -6.09 13.29
CA ARG A 128 5.24 -5.09 13.21
C ARG A 128 4.68 -5.14 11.80
N MET A 129 3.35 -5.19 11.70
CA MET A 129 2.67 -5.24 10.42
C MET A 129 1.33 -4.52 10.44
N HIS A 130 0.96 -3.98 9.29
CA HIS A 130 -0.38 -3.49 8.98
C HIS A 130 -0.87 -4.14 7.71
N VAL A 131 -2.11 -4.61 7.70
CA VAL A 131 -2.73 -5.18 6.50
C VAL A 131 -3.86 -4.27 6.04
N LEU A 132 -3.76 -3.86 4.77
CA LEU A 132 -4.82 -3.20 4.04
C LEU A 132 -5.53 -4.26 3.20
N TRP A 133 -6.78 -4.51 3.53
CA TRP A 133 -7.65 -5.48 2.89
C TRP A 133 -8.33 -4.93 1.65
N ASP A 134 -8.55 -5.82 0.67
CA ASP A 134 -9.36 -5.60 -0.53
C ASP A 134 -8.99 -4.33 -1.32
N VAL A 135 -7.69 -4.01 -1.35
CA VAL A 135 -7.16 -2.89 -2.12
C VAL A 135 -7.38 -3.17 -3.61
N LYS A 136 -7.91 -2.16 -4.30
CA LYS A 136 -8.09 -2.19 -5.75
C LYS A 136 -7.12 -1.19 -6.37
N PHE A 137 -6.26 -1.68 -7.25
CA PHE A 137 -5.45 -0.79 -8.07
C PHE A 137 -6.31 -0.22 -9.19
N SER A 138 -6.33 1.11 -9.31
CA SER A 138 -6.99 1.79 -10.42
C SER A 138 -6.02 2.77 -11.05
N LYS A 139 -5.76 2.59 -12.36
CA LYS A 139 -4.92 3.50 -13.13
C LYS A 139 -5.55 4.90 -13.10
N SER A 140 -4.78 5.89 -12.67
CA SER A 140 -5.12 7.29 -12.84
C SER A 140 -5.21 7.61 -14.34
N PRO A 141 -6.27 8.32 -14.80
CA PRO A 141 -6.36 8.79 -16.19
C PRO A 141 -5.19 9.67 -16.62
N GLN A 142 -4.45 10.24 -15.67
CA GLN A 142 -3.30 11.12 -15.92
C GLN A 142 -1.99 10.35 -16.11
N ALA A 143 -1.96 9.05 -15.81
CA ALA A 143 -0.76 8.24 -16.00
C ALA A 143 -0.60 7.84 -17.47
N ALA A 144 0.39 8.43 -18.15
CA ALA A 144 0.66 8.25 -19.57
C ALA A 144 1.35 6.91 -19.94
N TRP A 145 1.36 5.92 -19.04
CA TRP A 145 2.06 4.66 -19.29
C TRP A 145 1.23 3.75 -20.21
N PRO A 146 1.87 2.92 -21.06
CA PRO A 146 1.15 2.08 -22.02
C PRO A 146 0.15 1.12 -21.34
N GLU A 147 -0.80 0.60 -22.11
CA GLU A 147 -1.68 -0.53 -21.75
C GLU A 147 -1.03 -1.87 -22.06
#